data_AF-H7FPF7-F1
#
_entry.id   AF-H7FPF7-F1
#
_cell.length_a   1.000
_cell.length_b   1.000
_cell.length_c   1.000
_cell.angle_alpha   90.00
_cell.angle_beta   90.00
_cell.angle_gamma   90.00
#
_symmetry.space_group_name_H-M   'P 1'
#
loop_
_entity.id
_entity.type
_entity.pdbx_description
1 polymer ?
#
loop_
_entity_poly.entity_id
_entity_poly.type
_entity_poly.pdbx_seq_one_letter_code
_entity_poly.pdbx_strand_id
1 'polypeptide(L)'
;MSNTTTEDHFKSTLFGHPVGLFILFFTEMWERFSYYGMRALLVLYMTTETMGDSRGPGLGWTSQEALALYGWYTMLVYVMSIPGGMIADKLLGQKKAVLLGAVILCIGHGVLVFTDTWAFYTGLGLVILGVGLLKPNISTMVGGLYPQGDIRRDKGFSIFYIGINTGSLLATMVIGFIVAQWGWHAGFGLAGIAMVLGLVVYVWGQKYLTQVGNLQVQETAVVDESSYGVLFKNLLKSQTQLFITIALAAVSVFGWYSLGWGFGLLFIFLTVIAALMMMIYKELDSQQDKDRFLVLLLSFIMVIIFWGAYEQAGGLMNLYADSKTNRMLLGMEVPTVMFQSLNAGFIIIFAAIVASYWAKRKLKGKEASSIFKMAIGIVIMGFGFLFMVFATMEFEKVGSSSMLWLVMAYLFHTIGELCISPVALSFITKLSPVKYASLMMGVYFAATGLGNKVAGIIGESASELGEYAVFLGILVFTIVIGALFLMLLKPLNRLTHGAEYNEK
;
A
#
# COMPACT_ATOMS: atom_id res chain seq x y z
N MET A 1 -6.98 -51.09 12.67
CA MET A 1 -6.68 -50.63 11.30
C MET A 1 -7.69 -49.56 10.92
N SER A 2 -7.25 -48.30 10.86
CA SER A 2 -7.91 -47.21 10.15
C SER A 2 -6.88 -46.10 9.94
N ASN A 3 -5.76 -46.46 9.32
CA ASN A 3 -4.84 -45.51 8.71
C ASN A 3 -5.43 -45.16 7.33
N THR A 4 -6.44 -44.30 7.30
CA THR A 4 -6.78 -43.56 6.09
C THR A 4 -5.98 -42.28 6.14
N THR A 5 -4.79 -42.37 5.56
CA THR A 5 -3.95 -41.25 5.13
C THR A 5 -4.81 -40.17 4.51
N THR A 6 -4.80 -38.98 5.09
CA THR A 6 -5.13 -37.72 4.42
C THR A 6 -4.22 -37.61 3.20
N GLU A 7 -4.69 -38.07 2.04
CA GLU A 7 -3.95 -37.99 0.79
C GLU A 7 -3.56 -36.54 0.49
N ASP A 8 -2.29 -36.38 0.11
CA ASP A 8 -1.60 -35.12 -0.13
C ASP A 8 -2.35 -34.22 -1.13
N HIS A 9 -3.06 -33.21 -0.61
CA HIS A 9 -3.58 -32.10 -1.42
C HIS A 9 -2.47 -31.32 -2.16
N PHE A 10 -1.19 -31.50 -1.77
CA PHE A 10 -0.04 -30.87 -2.42
C PHE A 10 1.04 -31.91 -2.74
N LYS A 11 1.24 -32.19 -4.04
CA LYS A 11 2.23 -33.16 -4.56
C LYS A 11 3.69 -32.93 -4.12
N SER A 12 4.00 -31.82 -3.44
CA SER A 12 5.34 -31.52 -2.94
C SER A 12 5.31 -30.40 -1.89
N THR A 13 6.05 -30.56 -0.80
CA THR A 13 6.30 -29.53 0.22
C THR A 13 7.78 -29.14 0.26
N LEU A 14 8.06 -27.90 0.67
CA LEU A 14 9.40 -27.36 0.90
C LEU A 14 9.39 -26.58 2.22
N PHE A 15 10.34 -26.83 3.12
CA PHE A 15 10.37 -26.26 4.48
C PHE A 15 9.02 -26.36 5.23
N GLY A 16 8.26 -27.45 5.01
CA GLY A 16 6.96 -27.68 5.66
C GLY A 16 5.76 -26.93 5.06
N HIS A 17 5.97 -26.15 3.99
CA HIS A 17 4.94 -25.41 3.27
C HIS A 17 4.74 -25.96 1.85
N PRO A 18 3.56 -25.77 1.22
CA PRO A 18 3.34 -26.15 -0.18
C PRO A 18 4.37 -25.49 -1.10
N VAL A 19 4.93 -26.22 -2.07
CA VAL A 19 5.91 -25.63 -3.03
C VAL A 19 5.33 -24.42 -3.77
N GLY A 20 4.02 -24.41 -4.01
CA GLY A 20 3.31 -23.26 -4.57
C GLY A 20 3.54 -21.96 -3.78
N LEU A 21 3.75 -22.01 -2.46
CA LEU A 21 4.08 -20.83 -1.67
C LEU A 21 5.36 -20.15 -2.17
N PHE A 22 6.41 -20.93 -2.48
CA PHE A 22 7.69 -20.39 -2.92
C PHE A 22 7.61 -19.85 -4.35
N ILE A 23 6.77 -20.44 -5.20
CA ILE A 23 6.45 -19.86 -6.51
C ILE A 23 5.83 -18.48 -6.35
N LEU A 24 4.81 -18.35 -5.50
CA LEU A 24 4.14 -17.07 -5.26
C LEU A 24 5.07 -16.07 -4.58
N PHE A 25 5.88 -16.53 -3.62
CA PHE A 25 6.91 -15.73 -2.96
C PHE A 25 7.89 -15.12 -3.96
N PHE A 26 8.50 -15.92 -4.85
CA PHE A 26 9.48 -15.41 -5.79
C PHE A 26 8.83 -14.55 -6.88
N THR A 27 7.63 -14.90 -7.31
CA THR A 27 6.85 -14.06 -8.24
C THR A 27 6.60 -12.68 -7.64
N GLU A 28 6.12 -12.63 -6.40
CA GLU A 28 5.87 -11.37 -5.68
C GLU A 28 7.17 -10.62 -5.40
N MET A 29 8.24 -11.30 -4.98
CA MET A 29 9.54 -10.67 -4.72
C MET A 29 10.06 -9.93 -5.94
N TRP A 30 9.98 -10.54 -7.13
CA TRP A 30 10.42 -9.92 -8.39
C TRP A 30 9.51 -8.78 -8.85
N GLU A 31 8.19 -8.92 -8.68
CA GLU A 31 7.28 -7.82 -8.98
C GLU A 31 7.51 -6.64 -8.01
N ARG A 32 7.75 -6.90 -6.72
CA ARG A 32 8.04 -5.86 -5.73
C ARG A 32 9.37 -5.21 -5.99
N PHE A 33 10.37 -5.98 -6.44
CA PHE A 33 11.61 -5.41 -6.93
C PHE A 33 11.33 -4.41 -8.06
N SER A 34 10.59 -4.83 -9.09
CA SER A 34 10.26 -3.98 -10.23
C SER A 34 9.52 -2.70 -9.83
N TYR A 35 8.48 -2.86 -8.99
CA TYR A 35 7.63 -1.76 -8.55
C TYR A 35 8.38 -0.76 -7.68
N TYR A 36 9.01 -1.21 -6.59
CA TYR A 36 9.71 -0.30 -5.65
C TYR A 36 10.94 0.33 -6.30
N GLY A 37 11.64 -0.42 -7.16
CA GLY A 37 12.74 0.08 -7.96
C GLY A 37 12.32 1.25 -8.84
N MET A 38 11.33 1.04 -9.70
CA MET A 38 10.80 2.09 -10.57
C MET A 38 10.21 3.26 -9.79
N ARG A 39 9.40 2.97 -8.75
CA ARG A 39 8.79 4.00 -7.90
C ARG A 39 9.85 4.90 -7.27
N ALA A 40 10.97 4.34 -6.83
CA ALA A 40 12.02 5.12 -6.19
C ALA A 40 12.76 6.07 -7.16
N LEU A 41 12.77 5.75 -8.46
CA LEU A 41 13.29 6.62 -9.52
C LEU A 41 12.31 7.73 -9.90
N LEU A 42 11.01 7.47 -9.79
CA LEU A 42 9.96 8.20 -10.49
C LEU A 42 10.07 9.72 -10.30
N VAL A 43 10.07 10.19 -9.05
CA VAL A 43 10.11 11.63 -8.74
C VAL A 43 11.46 12.24 -9.14
N LEU A 44 12.57 11.53 -8.88
CA LEU A 44 13.92 12.01 -9.23
C LEU A 44 14.09 12.16 -10.75
N TYR A 45 13.63 11.18 -11.53
CA TYR A 45 13.67 11.22 -12.99
C TYR A 45 12.85 12.38 -13.55
N MET A 46 11.65 12.62 -13.00
CA MET A 46 10.79 13.73 -13.44
C MET A 46 11.44 15.09 -13.19
N THR A 47 12.08 15.29 -12.04
CA THR A 47 12.69 16.58 -11.67
C THR A 47 14.11 16.77 -12.21
N THR A 48 14.77 15.70 -12.65
CA THR A 48 16.12 15.80 -13.22
C THR A 48 16.10 16.63 -14.50
N GLU A 49 17.08 17.50 -14.66
CA GLU A 49 17.20 18.40 -15.81
C GLU A 49 17.31 17.64 -17.14
N THR A 50 16.86 18.28 -18.22
CA THR A 50 16.89 17.68 -19.56
C THR A 50 18.31 17.63 -20.16
N MET A 51 19.29 18.28 -19.54
CA MET A 51 20.69 18.30 -19.94
C MET A 51 21.59 18.41 -18.70
N GLY A 52 22.82 17.89 -18.75
CA GLY A 52 23.86 18.19 -17.76
C GLY A 52 23.90 17.31 -16.50
N ASP A 53 22.90 16.48 -16.22
CA ASP A 53 22.93 15.51 -15.11
C ASP A 53 23.79 14.29 -15.45
N SER A 54 24.61 13.83 -14.50
CA SER A 54 25.51 12.68 -14.68
C SER A 54 24.78 11.34 -14.88
N ARG A 55 23.51 11.26 -14.45
CA ARG A 55 22.61 10.11 -14.61
C ARG A 55 21.88 10.13 -15.96
N GLY A 56 22.13 11.14 -16.80
CA GLY A 56 21.46 11.36 -18.06
C GLY A 56 20.21 12.24 -17.95
N PRO A 57 19.60 12.60 -19.09
CA PRO A 57 18.50 13.55 -19.15
C PRO A 57 17.26 13.02 -18.41
N GLY A 58 16.67 13.87 -17.57
CA GLY A 58 15.33 13.68 -17.00
C GLY A 58 14.27 14.44 -17.78
N LEU A 59 13.11 14.67 -17.15
CA LEU A 59 11.99 15.40 -17.78
C LEU A 59 12.01 16.92 -17.52
N GLY A 60 12.82 17.39 -16.57
CA GLY A 60 12.95 18.81 -16.22
C GLY A 60 11.68 19.44 -15.62
N TRP A 61 10.85 18.64 -14.95
CA TRP A 61 9.62 19.14 -14.31
C TRP A 61 9.90 19.83 -12.98
N THR A 62 8.95 20.65 -12.55
CA THR A 62 8.97 21.19 -11.19
C THR A 62 8.73 20.09 -10.16
N SER A 63 9.25 20.27 -8.94
CA SER A 63 8.96 19.38 -7.82
C SER A 63 7.45 19.26 -7.56
N GLN A 64 6.69 20.34 -7.75
CA GLN A 64 5.23 20.34 -7.59
C GLN A 64 4.56 19.38 -8.59
N GLU A 65 4.87 19.47 -9.88
CA GLU A 65 4.30 18.60 -10.92
C GLU A 65 4.69 17.13 -10.69
N ALA A 66 5.96 16.88 -10.33
CA ALA A 66 6.46 15.55 -10.05
C ALA A 66 5.76 14.90 -8.83
N LEU A 67 5.58 15.65 -7.74
CA LEU A 67 4.88 15.17 -6.53
C LEU A 67 3.38 14.98 -6.78
N ALA A 68 2.77 15.83 -7.62
CA ALA A 68 1.39 15.67 -8.04
C ALA A 68 1.17 14.37 -8.81
N LEU A 69 2.01 14.08 -9.82
CA LEU A 69 1.92 12.83 -10.59
C LEU A 69 2.20 11.63 -9.68
N TYR A 70 3.21 11.70 -8.83
CA TYR A 70 3.56 10.63 -7.89
C TYR A 70 2.38 10.28 -6.98
N GLY A 71 1.69 11.28 -6.41
CA GLY A 71 0.50 11.07 -5.58
C GLY A 71 -0.66 10.41 -6.35
N TRP A 72 -0.90 10.82 -7.59
CA TRP A 72 -1.93 10.19 -8.44
C TRP A 72 -1.57 8.76 -8.81
N TYR A 73 -0.33 8.54 -9.26
CA TYR A 73 0.19 7.23 -9.67
C TYR A 73 0.08 6.23 -8.53
N THR A 74 0.62 6.58 -7.35
CA THR A 74 0.61 5.69 -6.18
C THR A 74 -0.82 5.41 -5.69
N MET A 75 -1.71 6.41 -5.69
CA MET A 75 -3.13 6.19 -5.38
C MET A 75 -3.79 5.18 -6.33
N LEU A 76 -3.62 5.37 -7.64
CA LEU A 76 -4.23 4.52 -8.65
C LEU A 76 -3.75 3.08 -8.57
N VAL A 77 -2.47 2.85 -8.26
CA VAL A 77 -1.92 1.49 -8.06
C VAL A 77 -2.68 0.72 -6.98
N TYR A 78 -3.10 1.38 -5.90
CA TYR A 78 -3.90 0.75 -4.85
C TYR A 78 -5.38 0.65 -5.21
N VAL A 79 -5.98 1.72 -5.75
CA VAL A 79 -7.40 1.76 -6.12
C VAL A 79 -7.73 0.71 -7.19
N MET A 80 -6.83 0.50 -8.16
CA MET A 80 -7.02 -0.50 -9.23
C MET A 80 -7.02 -1.95 -8.75
N SER A 81 -6.61 -2.22 -7.50
CA SER A 81 -6.75 -3.55 -6.91
C SER A 81 -8.22 -3.95 -6.71
N ILE A 82 -9.15 -2.98 -6.57
CA ILE A 82 -10.58 -3.26 -6.45
C ILE A 82 -11.13 -3.90 -7.74
N PRO A 83 -11.13 -3.22 -8.91
CA PRO A 83 -11.63 -3.82 -10.14
C PRO A 83 -10.81 -5.04 -10.56
N GLY A 84 -9.50 -5.08 -10.30
CA GLY A 84 -8.66 -6.24 -10.62
C GLY A 84 -9.03 -7.50 -9.83
N GLY A 85 -9.41 -7.37 -8.55
CA GLY A 85 -9.99 -8.47 -7.77
C GLY A 85 -11.36 -8.91 -8.30
N MET A 86 -12.24 -7.94 -8.62
CA MET A 86 -13.57 -8.23 -9.17
C MET A 86 -13.52 -8.98 -10.51
N ILE A 87 -12.58 -8.62 -11.39
CA ILE A 87 -12.35 -9.30 -12.67
C ILE A 87 -11.88 -10.74 -12.44
N ALA A 88 -11.00 -10.96 -11.47
CA ALA A 88 -10.55 -12.31 -11.13
C ALA A 88 -11.68 -13.17 -10.57
N ASP A 89 -12.48 -12.64 -9.65
CA ASP A 89 -13.54 -13.40 -9.00
C ASP A 89 -14.67 -13.76 -9.96
N LYS A 90 -14.98 -12.90 -10.94
CA LYS A 90 -16.14 -13.08 -11.84
C LYS A 90 -15.82 -13.63 -13.22
N LEU A 91 -14.63 -13.34 -13.76
CA LEU A 91 -14.34 -13.55 -15.19
C LEU A 91 -13.15 -14.49 -15.44
N LEU A 92 -12.06 -14.32 -14.69
CA LEU A 92 -10.77 -14.96 -15.05
C LEU A 92 -10.36 -16.11 -14.12
N GLY A 93 -10.68 -16.03 -12.83
CA GLY A 93 -9.96 -16.72 -11.76
C GLY A 93 -8.63 -16.01 -11.43
N GLN A 94 -8.22 -16.08 -10.16
CA GLN A 94 -7.03 -15.37 -9.65
C GLN A 94 -5.75 -15.79 -10.37
N LYS A 95 -5.61 -17.06 -10.75
CA LYS A 95 -4.44 -17.57 -11.47
C LYS A 95 -4.25 -16.94 -12.85
N LYS A 96 -5.34 -16.77 -13.60
CA LYS A 96 -5.28 -16.09 -14.92
C LYS A 96 -5.11 -14.58 -14.76
N ALA A 97 -5.75 -13.98 -13.75
CA ALA A 97 -5.59 -12.56 -13.47
C ALA A 97 -4.15 -12.20 -13.11
N VAL A 98 -3.47 -13.00 -12.28
CA VAL A 98 -2.04 -12.82 -11.95
C VAL A 98 -1.17 -12.96 -13.20
N LEU A 99 -1.41 -13.97 -14.06
CA LEU A 99 -0.66 -14.12 -15.31
C LEU A 99 -0.82 -12.89 -16.22
N LEU A 100 -2.05 -12.44 -16.44
CA LEU A 100 -2.34 -11.29 -17.28
C LEU A 100 -1.72 -10.01 -16.69
N GLY A 101 -1.87 -9.81 -15.38
CA GLY A 101 -1.26 -8.68 -14.66
C GLY A 101 0.26 -8.66 -14.81
N ALA A 102 0.93 -9.81 -14.65
CA ALA A 102 2.37 -9.94 -14.83
C ALA A 102 2.84 -9.63 -16.26
N VAL A 103 2.08 -10.07 -17.27
CA VAL A 103 2.37 -9.74 -18.68
C VAL A 103 2.22 -8.24 -18.92
N ILE A 104 1.14 -7.63 -18.45
CA ILE A 104 0.92 -6.17 -18.57
C ILE A 104 2.04 -5.39 -17.88
N LEU A 105 2.51 -5.84 -16.71
CA LEU A 105 3.64 -5.22 -16.01
C LEU A 105 4.94 -5.32 -16.82
N CYS A 106 5.23 -6.47 -17.43
CA CYS A 106 6.41 -6.61 -18.31
C CYS A 106 6.36 -5.62 -19.47
N ILE A 107 5.19 -5.45 -20.10
CA ILE A 107 5.01 -4.48 -21.19
C ILE A 107 5.17 -3.06 -20.65
N GLY A 108 4.53 -2.72 -19.52
CA GLY A 108 4.61 -1.39 -18.91
C GLY A 108 6.04 -0.99 -18.58
N HIS A 109 6.80 -1.86 -17.93
CA HIS A 109 8.22 -1.60 -17.64
C HIS A 109 9.09 -1.60 -18.90
N GLY A 110 8.80 -2.44 -19.90
CA GLY A 110 9.48 -2.39 -21.19
C GLY A 110 9.27 -1.06 -21.92
N VAL A 111 8.06 -0.49 -21.83
CA VAL A 111 7.75 0.83 -22.40
C VAL A 111 8.46 1.96 -21.63
N LEU A 112 8.62 1.86 -20.31
CA LEU A 112 9.35 2.84 -19.50
C LEU A 112 10.85 2.95 -19.83
N VAL A 113 11.40 2.00 -20.59
CA VAL A 113 12.79 2.08 -21.06
C VAL A 113 12.96 3.17 -22.12
N PHE A 114 11.92 3.49 -22.88
CA PHE A 114 11.99 4.55 -23.89
C PHE A 114 12.00 5.94 -23.27
N THR A 115 12.67 6.88 -23.93
CA THR A 115 12.87 8.26 -23.47
C THR A 115 11.68 9.18 -23.74
N ASP A 116 10.77 8.77 -24.62
CA ASP A 116 9.66 9.62 -25.04
C ASP A 116 8.58 9.79 -23.96
N THR A 117 7.99 10.99 -23.88
CA THR A 117 6.93 11.31 -22.92
C THR A 117 5.68 10.44 -23.08
N TRP A 118 5.31 10.07 -24.33
CA TRP A 118 4.18 9.17 -24.56
C TRP A 118 4.43 7.79 -23.95
N ALA A 119 5.68 7.31 -24.00
CA ALA A 119 6.09 6.04 -23.44
C ALA A 119 6.05 6.09 -21.91
N PHE A 120 6.53 7.19 -21.31
CA PHE A 120 6.44 7.39 -19.87
C PHE A 120 5.01 7.24 -19.32
N TYR A 121 4.05 7.99 -19.84
CA TYR A 121 2.66 7.89 -19.38
C TYR A 121 2.00 6.54 -19.71
N THR A 122 2.27 5.98 -20.89
CA THR A 122 1.75 4.67 -21.28
C THR A 122 2.29 3.58 -20.34
N GLY A 123 3.59 3.62 -20.05
CA GLY A 123 4.26 2.71 -19.13
C GLY A 123 3.67 2.76 -17.72
N LEU A 124 3.48 3.96 -17.16
CA LEU A 124 2.84 4.13 -15.85
C LEU A 124 1.40 3.62 -15.84
N GLY A 125 0.62 3.89 -16.90
CA GLY A 125 -0.74 3.40 -17.05
C GLY A 125 -0.80 1.87 -17.07
N LEU A 126 0.07 1.23 -17.85
CA LEU A 126 0.17 -0.22 -17.90
C LEU A 126 0.60 -0.80 -16.53
N VAL A 127 1.54 -0.18 -15.83
CA VAL A 127 1.94 -0.62 -14.48
C VAL A 127 0.76 -0.53 -13.52
N ILE A 128 -0.01 0.56 -13.53
CA ILE A 128 -1.24 0.71 -12.72
C ILE A 128 -2.21 -0.46 -12.97
N LEU A 129 -2.50 -0.77 -14.23
CA LEU A 129 -3.42 -1.85 -14.60
C LEU A 129 -2.88 -3.23 -14.21
N GLY A 130 -1.59 -3.46 -14.46
CA GLY A 130 -0.92 -4.72 -14.18
C GLY A 130 -0.82 -5.02 -12.69
N VAL A 131 -0.44 -4.04 -11.86
CA VAL A 131 -0.46 -4.18 -10.40
C VAL A 131 -1.88 -4.42 -9.90
N GLY A 132 -2.87 -3.69 -10.43
CA GLY A 132 -4.28 -3.86 -10.07
C GLY A 132 -4.78 -5.29 -10.28
N LEU A 133 -4.35 -5.96 -11.34
CA LEU A 133 -4.69 -7.36 -11.61
C LEU A 133 -3.82 -8.37 -10.84
N LEU A 134 -2.55 -8.07 -10.56
CA LEU A 134 -1.65 -9.02 -9.92
C LEU A 134 -1.80 -9.03 -8.39
N LYS A 135 -1.68 -7.86 -7.75
CA LYS A 135 -1.51 -7.69 -6.30
C LYS A 135 -2.63 -8.29 -5.43
N PRO A 136 -3.93 -7.98 -5.67
CA PRO A 136 -4.99 -8.57 -4.85
C PRO A 136 -5.11 -10.08 -5.07
N ASN A 137 -4.84 -10.54 -6.29
CA ASN A 137 -5.12 -11.90 -6.71
C ASN A 137 -4.03 -12.89 -6.30
N ILE A 138 -2.76 -12.48 -6.32
CA ILE A 138 -1.65 -13.32 -5.85
C ILE A 138 -1.74 -13.55 -4.34
N SER A 139 -2.14 -12.54 -3.57
CA SER A 139 -2.39 -12.66 -2.13
C SER A 139 -3.52 -13.65 -1.81
N THR A 140 -4.59 -13.62 -2.60
CA THR A 140 -5.69 -14.60 -2.50
C THR A 140 -5.20 -16.02 -2.80
N MET A 141 -4.32 -16.19 -3.80
CA MET A 141 -3.72 -17.49 -4.11
C MET A 141 -2.88 -18.04 -2.95
N VAL A 142 -2.15 -17.19 -2.21
CA VAL A 142 -1.41 -17.62 -1.01
C VAL A 142 -2.35 -18.22 0.03
N GLY A 143 -3.50 -17.57 0.28
CA GLY A 143 -4.53 -18.11 1.17
C GLY A 143 -5.12 -19.43 0.67
N GLY A 144 -5.32 -19.56 -0.64
CA GLY A 144 -5.84 -20.77 -1.28
C GLY A 144 -4.89 -21.97 -1.29
N LEU A 145 -3.61 -21.80 -0.89
CA LEU A 145 -2.67 -22.90 -0.70
C LEU A 145 -2.91 -23.69 0.59
N TYR A 146 -3.78 -23.23 1.48
CA TYR A 146 -4.00 -23.85 2.78
C TYR A 146 -5.48 -24.21 2.94
N PRO A 147 -5.81 -25.44 3.37
CA PRO A 147 -7.17 -25.78 3.79
C PRO A 147 -7.66 -24.85 4.91
N GLN A 148 -8.98 -24.73 5.05
CA GLN A 148 -9.57 -24.01 6.18
C GLN A 148 -9.11 -24.64 7.51
N GLY A 149 -8.68 -23.80 8.46
CA GLY A 149 -8.19 -24.23 9.77
C GLY A 149 -6.71 -24.66 9.83
N ASP A 150 -5.97 -24.65 8.71
CA ASP A 150 -4.54 -24.99 8.73
C ASP A 150 -3.70 -23.91 9.42
N ILE A 151 -3.08 -24.26 10.55
CA ILE A 151 -2.21 -23.39 11.36
C ILE A 151 -0.98 -22.85 10.60
N ARG A 152 -0.61 -23.47 9.47
CA ARG A 152 0.52 -23.03 8.65
C ARG A 152 0.17 -21.82 7.79
N ARG A 153 -1.12 -21.52 7.60
CA ARG A 153 -1.58 -20.41 6.75
C ARG A 153 -0.96 -19.08 7.17
N ASP A 154 -0.99 -18.77 8.46
CA ASP A 154 -0.44 -17.51 8.99
C ASP A 154 1.08 -17.42 8.80
N LYS A 155 1.79 -18.53 9.05
CA LYS A 155 3.23 -18.63 8.76
C LYS A 155 3.51 -18.47 7.26
N GLY A 156 2.65 -19.00 6.40
CA GLY A 156 2.71 -18.84 4.95
C GLY A 156 2.62 -17.37 4.52
N PHE A 157 1.67 -16.61 5.07
CA PHE A 157 1.58 -15.17 4.84
C PHE A 157 2.81 -14.42 5.37
N SER A 158 3.37 -14.80 6.52
CA SER A 158 4.62 -14.23 7.02
C SER A 158 5.79 -14.47 6.06
N ILE A 159 5.94 -15.69 5.52
CA ILE A 159 6.97 -16.00 4.51
C ILE A 159 6.74 -15.15 3.26
N PHE A 160 5.51 -15.08 2.76
CA PHE A 160 5.17 -14.25 1.60
C PHE A 160 5.52 -12.77 1.82
N TYR A 161 5.25 -12.24 3.01
CA TYR A 161 5.59 -10.87 3.40
C TYR A 161 7.10 -10.60 3.45
N ILE A 162 7.90 -11.60 3.82
CA ILE A 162 9.37 -11.51 3.72
C ILE A 162 9.79 -11.30 2.26
N GLY A 163 9.11 -11.95 1.30
CA GLY A 163 9.39 -11.80 -0.14
C GLY A 163 9.17 -10.38 -0.63
N ILE A 164 8.08 -9.74 -0.18
CA ILE A 164 7.77 -8.33 -0.50
C ILE A 164 8.92 -7.41 -0.06
N ASN A 165 9.34 -7.52 1.20
CA ASN A 165 10.38 -6.67 1.76
C ASN A 165 11.76 -6.97 1.17
N THR A 166 12.05 -8.24 0.90
CA THR A 166 13.29 -8.64 0.22
C THR A 166 13.36 -8.03 -1.18
N GLY A 167 12.26 -8.07 -1.94
CA GLY A 167 12.17 -7.45 -3.27
C GLY A 167 12.43 -5.94 -3.21
N SER A 168 11.76 -5.24 -2.28
CA SER A 168 11.93 -3.80 -2.07
C SER A 168 13.36 -3.41 -1.70
N LEU A 169 13.96 -4.13 -0.73
CA LEU A 169 15.34 -3.93 -0.28
C LEU A 169 16.33 -4.11 -1.44
N LEU A 170 16.23 -5.22 -2.17
CA LEU A 170 17.12 -5.51 -3.29
C LEU A 170 16.96 -4.48 -4.41
N ALA A 171 15.73 -4.08 -4.74
CA ALA A 171 15.50 -3.09 -5.78
C ALA A 171 16.13 -1.74 -5.45
N THR A 172 15.82 -1.20 -4.29
CA THR A 172 16.30 0.12 -3.88
C THR A 172 17.81 0.16 -3.67
N MET A 173 18.45 -0.97 -3.34
CA MET A 173 19.91 -1.07 -3.31
C MET A 173 20.53 -1.18 -4.71
N VAL A 174 20.00 -2.04 -5.59
CA VAL A 174 20.64 -2.34 -6.88
C VAL A 174 20.32 -1.28 -7.93
N ILE A 175 19.06 -0.86 -8.07
CA ILE A 175 18.66 0.10 -9.11
C ILE A 175 19.29 1.47 -8.88
N GLY A 176 19.47 1.90 -7.62
CA GLY A 176 20.19 3.12 -7.30
C GLY A 176 21.63 3.12 -7.85
N PHE A 177 22.34 1.99 -7.72
CA PHE A 177 23.66 1.80 -8.31
C PHE A 177 23.60 1.79 -9.85
N ILE A 178 22.62 1.10 -10.45
CA ILE A 178 22.46 1.07 -11.91
C ILE A 178 22.32 2.48 -12.47
N VAL A 179 21.46 3.31 -11.87
CA VAL A 179 21.20 4.67 -12.34
C VAL A 179 22.45 5.54 -12.19
N ALA A 180 23.20 5.40 -11.11
CA ALA A 180 24.44 6.13 -10.92
C ALA A 180 25.52 5.81 -11.98
N GLN A 181 25.51 4.61 -12.55
CA GLN A 181 26.53 4.17 -13.52
C GLN A 181 26.08 4.22 -14.98
N TRP A 182 24.80 3.92 -15.23
CA TRP A 182 24.24 3.71 -16.59
C TRP A 182 22.99 4.54 -16.86
N GLY A 183 22.54 5.35 -15.90
CA GLY A 183 21.46 6.31 -16.06
C GLY A 183 20.04 5.78 -15.88
N TRP A 184 19.07 6.68 -15.98
CA TRP A 184 17.66 6.45 -15.62
C TRP A 184 17.02 5.26 -16.35
N HIS A 185 17.19 5.20 -17.67
CA HIS A 185 16.56 4.18 -18.51
C HIS A 185 17.16 2.79 -18.30
N ALA A 186 18.44 2.70 -17.90
CA ALA A 186 19.01 1.44 -17.44
C ALA A 186 18.37 0.97 -16.12
N GLY A 187 18.06 1.91 -15.21
CA GLY A 187 17.29 1.64 -14.00
C GLY A 187 15.88 1.13 -14.29
N PHE A 188 15.14 1.80 -15.19
CA PHE A 188 13.83 1.33 -15.64
C PHE A 188 13.91 -0.03 -16.36
N GLY A 189 14.95 -0.25 -17.15
CA GLY A 189 15.24 -1.51 -17.83
C GLY A 189 15.49 -2.66 -16.86
N LEU A 190 16.28 -2.44 -15.80
CA LEU A 190 16.50 -3.46 -14.78
C LEU A 190 15.22 -3.84 -14.04
N ALA A 191 14.36 -2.86 -13.73
CA ALA A 191 13.03 -3.15 -13.19
C ALA A 191 12.22 -4.05 -14.16
N GLY A 192 12.21 -3.74 -15.46
CA GLY A 192 11.57 -4.59 -16.47
C GLY A 192 12.14 -6.00 -16.56
N ILE A 193 13.46 -6.16 -16.50
CA ILE A 193 14.12 -7.48 -16.48
C ILE A 193 13.67 -8.28 -15.25
N ALA A 194 13.67 -7.65 -14.06
CA ALA A 194 13.19 -8.27 -12.84
C ALA A 194 11.72 -8.73 -12.97
N MET A 195 10.85 -7.91 -13.55
CA MET A 195 9.45 -8.29 -13.78
C MET A 195 9.33 -9.51 -14.72
N VAL A 196 10.14 -9.56 -15.78
CA VAL A 196 10.19 -10.73 -16.68
C VAL A 196 10.64 -11.99 -15.94
N LEU A 197 11.61 -11.89 -15.03
CA LEU A 197 12.00 -13.02 -14.17
C LEU A 197 10.83 -13.48 -13.29
N GLY A 198 10.07 -12.55 -12.71
CA GLY A 198 8.85 -12.85 -11.97
C GLY A 198 7.81 -13.59 -12.82
N LEU A 199 7.57 -13.15 -14.05
CA LEU A 199 6.67 -13.81 -15.00
C LEU A 199 7.15 -15.22 -15.35
N VAL A 200 8.45 -15.41 -15.62
CA VAL A 200 9.04 -16.73 -15.91
C VAL A 200 8.87 -17.69 -14.73
N VAL A 201 9.14 -17.22 -13.51
CA VAL A 201 8.92 -17.99 -12.27
C VAL A 201 7.46 -18.41 -12.16
N TYR A 202 6.53 -17.48 -12.39
CA TYR A 202 5.10 -17.76 -12.29
C TYR A 202 4.64 -18.80 -13.32
N VAL A 203 5.00 -18.61 -14.60
CA VAL A 203 4.64 -19.52 -15.70
C VAL A 203 5.20 -20.92 -15.45
N TRP A 204 6.48 -21.03 -15.10
CA TRP A 204 7.10 -22.32 -14.77
C TRP A 204 6.45 -22.97 -13.54
N GLY A 205 6.08 -22.16 -12.56
CA GLY A 205 5.52 -22.60 -11.29
C GLY A 205 4.03 -22.95 -11.34
N GLN A 206 3.31 -22.69 -12.43
CA GLN A 206 1.87 -23.01 -12.56
C GLN A 206 1.55 -24.48 -12.31
N LYS A 207 2.50 -25.39 -12.62
CA LYS A 207 2.38 -26.83 -12.33
C LYS A 207 2.24 -27.15 -10.83
N TYR A 208 2.66 -26.24 -9.94
CA TYR A 208 2.49 -26.35 -8.48
C TYR A 208 1.24 -25.62 -7.96
N LEU A 209 0.48 -24.96 -8.84
CA LEU A 209 -0.70 -24.13 -8.52
C LEU A 209 -1.97 -24.66 -9.20
N THR A 210 -2.02 -25.95 -9.52
CA THR A 210 -3.10 -26.55 -10.33
C THR A 210 -4.48 -26.38 -9.69
N GLN A 211 -4.57 -26.49 -8.36
CA GLN A 211 -5.83 -26.40 -7.60
C GLN A 211 -6.11 -25.00 -7.02
N VAL A 212 -5.21 -24.03 -7.22
CA VAL A 212 -5.29 -22.71 -6.59
C VAL A 212 -5.62 -21.64 -7.61
N GLY A 213 -6.53 -20.73 -7.24
CA GLY A 213 -6.90 -19.56 -8.05
C GLY A 213 -7.64 -19.89 -9.35
N ASN A 214 -8.20 -21.09 -9.49
CA ASN A 214 -9.10 -21.41 -10.59
C ASN A 214 -10.42 -20.65 -10.41
N LEU A 215 -11.03 -20.24 -11.53
CA LEU A 215 -12.38 -19.70 -11.50
C LEU A 215 -13.33 -20.79 -10.99
N GLN A 216 -13.92 -20.58 -9.82
CA GLN A 216 -14.98 -21.44 -9.31
C GLN A 216 -16.30 -20.89 -9.82
N VAL A 217 -16.90 -21.58 -10.80
CA VAL A 217 -18.27 -21.30 -11.21
C VAL A 217 -19.17 -21.84 -10.10
N GLN A 218 -19.78 -20.97 -9.29
CA GLN A 218 -20.80 -21.39 -8.34
C GLN A 218 -21.99 -21.98 -9.14
N GLU A 219 -22.25 -23.28 -8.96
CA GLU A 219 -23.31 -24.03 -9.64
C GLU A 219 -24.73 -23.62 -9.20
N THR A 220 -24.86 -22.80 -8.15
CA THR A 220 -26.13 -22.24 -7.73
C THR A 220 -26.05 -20.72 -7.73
N ALA A 221 -26.77 -20.10 -8.67
CA ALA A 221 -27.13 -18.70 -8.61
C ALA A 221 -28.10 -18.47 -7.43
N VAL A 222 -27.61 -18.63 -6.19
CA VAL A 222 -28.17 -17.86 -5.09
C VAL A 222 -27.88 -16.42 -5.46
N VAL A 223 -28.92 -15.64 -5.73
CA VAL A 223 -28.78 -14.20 -5.96
C VAL A 223 -27.89 -13.68 -4.84
N ASP A 224 -26.68 -13.24 -5.19
CA ASP A 224 -25.74 -12.69 -4.22
C ASP A 224 -26.39 -11.44 -3.64
N GLU A 225 -27.09 -11.58 -2.51
CA GLU A 225 -27.76 -10.49 -1.82
C GLU A 225 -26.75 -9.42 -1.36
N SER A 226 -25.43 -9.71 -1.42
CA SER A 226 -24.29 -8.80 -1.23
C SER A 226 -23.84 -8.08 -2.50
N SER A 227 -24.43 -8.39 -3.66
CA SER A 227 -24.03 -7.80 -4.93
C SER A 227 -24.23 -6.29 -4.89
N TYR A 228 -23.22 -5.54 -5.33
CA TYR A 228 -23.23 -4.08 -5.39
C TYR A 228 -24.50 -3.51 -6.05
N GLY A 229 -25.05 -4.22 -7.04
CA GLY A 229 -26.30 -3.83 -7.71
C GLY A 229 -27.51 -3.79 -6.78
N VAL A 230 -27.57 -4.66 -5.76
CA VAL A 230 -28.64 -4.64 -4.74
C VAL A 230 -28.50 -3.42 -3.85
N LEU A 231 -27.28 -3.10 -3.40
CA LEU A 231 -27.01 -1.90 -2.59
C LEU A 231 -27.39 -0.62 -3.34
N PHE A 232 -27.04 -0.50 -4.63
CA PHE A 232 -27.45 0.64 -5.45
C PHE A 232 -28.97 0.71 -5.67
N LYS A 233 -29.63 -0.44 -5.87
CA LYS A 233 -31.10 -0.50 -5.98
C LYS A 233 -31.77 -0.07 -4.67
N ASN A 234 -31.22 -0.48 -3.53
CA ASN A 234 -31.72 -0.11 -2.21
C ASN A 234 -31.46 1.37 -1.89
N LEU A 235 -30.35 1.93 -2.37
CA LEU A 235 -30.04 3.36 -2.28
C LEU A 235 -31.14 4.21 -2.91
N LEU A 236 -31.62 3.85 -4.11
CA LEU A 236 -32.70 4.58 -4.80
C LEU A 236 -34.02 4.59 -4.01
N LYS A 237 -34.25 3.58 -3.16
CA LYS A 237 -35.43 3.52 -2.29
C LYS A 237 -35.26 4.31 -0.99
N SER A 238 -34.03 4.70 -0.67
CA SER A 238 -33.68 5.24 0.64
C SER A 238 -33.58 6.77 0.59
N GLN A 239 -34.67 7.47 0.93
CA GLN A 239 -34.77 8.94 0.79
C GLN A 239 -33.59 9.70 1.39
N THR A 240 -33.20 9.41 2.63
CA THR A 240 -32.10 10.11 3.32
C THR A 240 -30.74 9.86 2.66
N GLN A 241 -30.37 8.60 2.44
CA GLN A 241 -29.09 8.22 1.84
C GLN A 241 -28.99 8.68 0.39
N LEU A 242 -30.11 8.63 -0.36
CA LEU A 242 -30.18 9.14 -1.73
C LEU A 242 -29.96 10.66 -1.76
N PHE A 243 -30.63 11.41 -0.88
CA PHE A 243 -30.45 12.86 -0.76
C PHE A 243 -28.98 13.22 -0.48
N ILE A 244 -28.35 12.56 0.52
CA ILE A 244 -26.93 12.78 0.83
C ILE A 244 -26.06 12.44 -0.38
N THR A 245 -26.34 11.33 -1.07
CA THR A 245 -25.56 10.93 -2.25
C THR A 245 -25.69 11.93 -3.39
N ILE A 246 -26.88 12.46 -3.65
CA ILE A 246 -27.12 13.49 -4.67
C ILE A 246 -26.40 14.79 -4.30
N ALA A 247 -26.43 15.19 -3.02
CA ALA A 247 -25.69 16.36 -2.54
C ALA A 247 -24.17 16.19 -2.73
N LEU A 248 -23.62 15.03 -2.35
CA LEU A 248 -22.21 14.70 -2.58
C LEU A 248 -21.85 14.63 -4.07
N ALA A 249 -22.76 14.12 -4.91
CA ALA A 249 -22.57 14.10 -6.36
C ALA A 249 -22.54 15.52 -6.94
N ALA A 250 -23.41 16.43 -6.46
CA ALA A 250 -23.39 17.84 -6.87
C ALA A 250 -22.08 18.53 -6.45
N VAL A 251 -21.59 18.26 -5.23
CA VAL A 251 -20.26 18.73 -4.79
C VAL A 251 -19.15 18.14 -5.66
N SER A 252 -19.27 16.89 -6.09
CA SER A 252 -18.30 16.24 -6.97
C SER A 252 -18.26 16.88 -8.36
N VAL A 253 -19.43 17.23 -8.92
CA VAL A 253 -19.54 17.96 -10.20
C VAL A 253 -18.99 19.37 -10.07
N PHE A 254 -19.25 20.06 -8.95
CA PHE A 254 -18.62 21.35 -8.68
C PHE A 254 -17.10 21.23 -8.58
N GLY A 255 -16.59 20.23 -7.86
CA GLY A 255 -15.16 19.94 -7.77
C GLY A 255 -14.53 19.62 -9.12
N TRP A 256 -15.25 18.93 -10.01
CA TRP A 256 -14.81 18.72 -11.39
C TRP A 256 -14.61 20.05 -12.13
N TYR A 257 -15.57 20.97 -12.02
CA TYR A 257 -15.50 22.28 -12.65
C TYR A 257 -14.39 23.15 -12.06
N SER A 258 -14.24 23.14 -10.73
CA SER A 258 -13.34 24.04 -10.01
C SER A 258 -11.89 23.55 -9.88
N LEU A 259 -11.69 22.24 -9.74
CA LEU A 259 -10.37 21.62 -9.49
C LEU A 259 -9.88 20.77 -10.67
N GLY A 260 -10.68 20.66 -11.73
CA GLY A 260 -10.37 19.89 -12.92
C GLY A 260 -10.85 18.43 -12.84
N TRP A 261 -10.77 17.77 -13.99
CA TRP A 261 -11.38 16.46 -14.22
C TRP A 261 -10.84 15.34 -13.32
N GLY A 262 -9.56 15.37 -12.96
CA GLY A 262 -8.94 14.37 -12.08
C GLY A 262 -9.55 14.38 -10.67
N PHE A 263 -9.66 15.55 -10.06
CA PHE A 263 -10.33 15.71 -8.76
C PHE A 263 -11.84 15.45 -8.85
N GLY A 264 -12.47 15.83 -9.96
CA GLY A 264 -13.86 15.48 -10.23
C GLY A 264 -14.11 13.97 -10.21
N LEU A 265 -13.30 13.18 -10.92
CA LEU A 265 -13.38 11.71 -10.90
C LEU A 265 -13.13 11.15 -9.50
N LEU A 266 -12.16 11.69 -8.78
CA LEU A 266 -11.87 11.28 -7.41
C LEU A 266 -13.06 11.52 -6.47
N PHE A 267 -13.70 12.69 -6.55
CA PHE A 267 -14.86 13.00 -5.71
C PHE A 267 -16.08 12.16 -6.07
N ILE A 268 -16.29 11.86 -7.36
CA ILE A 268 -17.32 10.90 -7.79
C ILE A 268 -17.04 9.52 -7.18
N PHE A 269 -15.79 9.04 -7.27
CA PHE A 269 -15.39 7.78 -6.67
C PHE A 269 -15.64 7.75 -5.15
N LEU A 270 -15.23 8.79 -4.42
CA LEU A 270 -15.47 8.92 -2.99
C LEU A 270 -16.97 8.97 -2.66
N THR A 271 -17.78 9.65 -3.47
CA THR A 271 -19.24 9.70 -3.34
C THR A 271 -19.84 8.30 -3.46
N VAL A 272 -19.38 7.50 -4.44
CA VAL A 272 -19.85 6.12 -4.61
C VAL A 272 -19.48 5.27 -3.40
N ILE A 273 -18.23 5.34 -2.92
CA ILE A 273 -17.79 4.59 -1.74
C ILE A 273 -18.60 5.02 -0.51
N ALA A 274 -18.79 6.32 -0.28
CA ALA A 274 -19.57 6.85 0.84
C ALA A 274 -21.03 6.37 0.77
N ALA A 275 -21.64 6.38 -0.42
CA ALA A 275 -22.99 5.86 -0.62
C ALA A 275 -23.09 4.37 -0.27
N LEU A 276 -22.11 3.56 -0.70
CA LEU A 276 -22.05 2.15 -0.33
C LEU A 276 -21.88 1.95 1.18
N MET A 277 -20.99 2.70 1.83
CA MET A 277 -20.79 2.60 3.28
C MET A 277 -22.05 2.99 4.07
N MET A 278 -22.75 4.05 3.65
CA MET A 278 -24.02 4.47 4.25
C MET A 278 -25.11 3.42 4.09
N MET A 279 -25.18 2.76 2.93
CA MET A 279 -26.14 1.69 2.68
C MET A 279 -25.84 0.46 3.52
N ILE A 280 -24.58 0.06 3.59
CA ILE A 280 -24.16 -1.07 4.46
C ILE A 280 -24.55 -0.77 5.90
N TYR A 281 -24.19 0.41 6.43
CA TYR A 281 -24.55 0.79 7.80
C TYR A 281 -26.07 0.74 8.06
N LYS A 282 -26.89 1.15 7.08
CA LYS A 282 -28.34 1.11 7.19
C LYS A 282 -28.89 -0.32 7.23
N GLU A 283 -28.31 -1.23 6.46
CA GLU A 283 -28.71 -2.64 6.38
C GLU A 283 -28.25 -3.48 7.58
N LEU A 284 -27.39 -2.97 8.45
CA LEU A 284 -27.00 -3.68 9.67
C LEU A 284 -28.17 -3.76 10.66
N ASP A 285 -28.52 -4.97 11.05
CA ASP A 285 -29.66 -5.24 11.92
C ASP A 285 -29.37 -4.93 13.39
N SER A 286 -28.14 -5.19 13.85
CA SER A 286 -27.76 -5.06 15.26
C SER A 286 -27.03 -3.74 15.56
N GLN A 287 -27.27 -3.16 16.74
CA GLN A 287 -26.49 -2.01 17.21
C GLN A 287 -25.00 -2.36 17.37
N GLN A 288 -24.70 -3.61 17.74
CA GLN A 288 -23.34 -4.11 17.86
C GLN A 288 -22.57 -4.03 16.54
N ASP A 289 -23.19 -4.43 15.43
CA ASP A 289 -22.56 -4.37 14.11
C ASP A 289 -22.43 -2.93 13.63
N LYS A 290 -23.41 -2.07 13.91
CA LYS A 290 -23.32 -0.63 13.64
C LYS A 290 -22.16 0.03 14.35
N ASP A 291 -21.99 -0.24 15.64
CA ASP A 291 -20.89 0.29 16.44
C ASP A 291 -19.54 -0.18 15.90
N ARG A 292 -19.41 -1.48 15.59
CA ARG A 292 -18.20 -2.05 14.97
C ARG A 292 -17.91 -1.40 13.62
N PHE A 293 -18.94 -1.21 12.80
CA PHE A 293 -18.79 -0.61 11.48
C PHE A 293 -18.33 0.86 11.56
N LEU A 294 -18.80 1.64 12.54
CA LEU A 294 -18.31 3.01 12.76
C LEU A 294 -16.83 3.04 13.13
N VAL A 295 -16.39 2.13 14.00
CA VAL A 295 -14.97 2.01 14.37
C VAL A 295 -14.13 1.53 13.18
N LEU A 296 -14.67 0.64 12.34
CA LEU A 296 -14.04 0.23 11.09
C LEU A 296 -13.81 1.44 10.16
N LEU A 297 -14.83 2.27 9.94
CA LEU A 297 -14.69 3.49 9.12
C LEU A 297 -13.64 4.45 9.71
N LEU A 298 -13.60 4.59 11.04
CA LEU A 298 -12.59 5.39 11.71
C LEU A 298 -11.17 4.84 11.46
N SER A 299 -11.02 3.51 11.44
CA SER A 299 -9.72 2.89 11.15
C SER A 299 -9.22 3.22 9.74
N PHE A 300 -10.12 3.38 8.74
CA PHE A 300 -9.72 3.83 7.41
C PHE A 300 -9.18 5.26 7.42
N ILE A 301 -9.73 6.14 8.26
CA ILE A 301 -9.20 7.50 8.44
C ILE A 301 -7.80 7.45 9.06
N MET A 302 -7.57 6.60 10.05
CA MET A 302 -6.24 6.37 10.64
C MET A 302 -5.23 5.87 9.59
N VAL A 303 -5.66 4.96 8.70
CA VAL A 303 -4.86 4.45 7.59
C VAL A 303 -4.52 5.58 6.61
N ILE A 304 -5.48 6.41 6.19
CA ILE A 304 -5.24 7.56 5.29
C ILE A 304 -4.23 8.53 5.91
N ILE A 305 -4.37 8.86 7.20
CA ILE A 305 -3.45 9.76 7.91
C ILE A 305 -2.04 9.18 7.93
N PHE A 306 -1.90 7.90 8.29
CA PHE A 306 -0.61 7.25 8.37
C PHE A 306 0.09 7.25 7.02
N TRP A 307 -0.58 6.76 5.96
CA TRP A 307 0.02 6.69 4.63
C TRP A 307 0.24 8.08 4.02
N GLY A 308 -0.59 9.08 4.35
CA GLY A 308 -0.40 10.48 3.94
C GLY A 308 0.90 11.11 4.44
N ALA A 309 1.37 10.70 5.61
CA ALA A 309 2.66 11.12 6.14
C ALA A 309 3.78 10.14 5.72
N TYR A 310 3.55 8.84 5.84
CA TYR A 310 4.56 7.81 5.54
C TYR A 310 5.06 7.86 4.09
N GLU A 311 4.18 8.12 3.12
CA GLU A 311 4.50 8.07 1.69
C GLU A 311 5.29 9.27 1.17
N GLN A 312 5.60 10.24 2.04
CA GLN A 312 6.61 11.27 1.74
C GLN A 312 7.98 10.67 1.44
N ALA A 313 8.26 9.46 1.93
CA ALA A 313 9.50 8.71 1.71
C ALA A 313 9.90 8.61 0.22
N GLY A 314 8.95 8.28 -0.66
CA GLY A 314 9.20 8.19 -2.11
C GLY A 314 8.96 9.50 -2.87
N GLY A 315 8.36 10.50 -2.22
CA GLY A 315 8.07 11.83 -2.75
C GLY A 315 9.02 12.89 -2.20
N LEU A 316 8.51 13.78 -1.34
CA LEU A 316 9.24 14.96 -0.87
C LEU A 316 10.56 14.62 -0.17
N MET A 317 10.62 13.56 0.64
CA MET A 317 11.86 13.15 1.30
C MET A 317 12.90 12.64 0.30
N ASN A 318 12.47 12.04 -0.81
CA ASN A 318 13.34 11.56 -1.87
C ASN A 318 14.02 12.74 -2.59
N LEU A 319 13.24 13.79 -2.90
CA LEU A 319 13.79 15.04 -3.45
C LEU A 319 14.74 15.72 -2.46
N TYR A 320 14.34 15.80 -1.19
CA TYR A 320 15.18 16.39 -0.14
C TYR A 320 16.51 15.64 0.01
N ALA A 321 16.49 14.31 -0.06
CA ALA A 321 17.69 13.48 -0.03
C ALA A 321 18.61 13.75 -1.24
N ASP A 322 18.05 13.99 -2.42
CA ASP A 322 18.83 14.25 -3.65
C ASP A 322 19.55 15.59 -3.58
N SER A 323 18.82 16.66 -3.19
CA SER A 323 19.27 18.04 -3.36
C SER A 323 19.82 18.71 -2.09
N LYS A 324 19.48 18.22 -0.89
CA LYS A 324 19.75 18.92 0.38
C LYS A 324 20.51 18.10 1.41
N THR A 325 20.84 16.85 1.09
CA THR A 325 21.53 15.93 2.01
C THR A 325 22.95 15.66 1.53
N ASN A 326 23.92 15.74 2.43
CA ASN A 326 25.25 15.20 2.18
C ASN A 326 25.19 13.67 2.20
N ARG A 327 25.30 13.07 1.02
CA ARG A 327 25.23 11.62 0.80
C ARG A 327 26.61 10.96 0.72
N MET A 328 27.68 11.65 1.10
CA MET A 328 29.03 11.08 1.07
C MET A 328 29.25 10.10 2.23
N LEU A 329 29.53 8.84 1.92
CA LEU A 329 29.87 7.78 2.86
C LEU A 329 31.16 7.09 2.43
N LEU A 330 32.19 7.12 3.30
CA LEU A 330 33.49 6.48 3.03
C LEU A 330 34.13 6.91 1.69
N GLY A 331 33.92 8.17 1.29
CA GLY A 331 34.45 8.72 0.03
C GLY A 331 33.63 8.41 -1.22
N MET A 332 32.51 7.67 -1.09
CA MET A 332 31.57 7.40 -2.18
C MET A 332 30.25 8.14 -1.94
N GLU A 333 29.66 8.67 -3.00
CA GLU A 333 28.32 9.24 -2.91
C GLU A 333 27.28 8.12 -2.92
N VAL A 334 26.45 8.03 -1.88
CA VAL A 334 25.35 7.07 -1.79
C VAL A 334 24.21 7.54 -2.70
N PRO A 335 23.77 6.74 -3.69
CA PRO A 335 22.62 7.09 -4.53
C PRO A 335 21.36 7.33 -3.68
N THR A 336 20.65 8.41 -3.97
CA THR A 336 19.43 8.84 -3.25
C THR A 336 18.40 7.72 -3.08
N VAL A 337 18.22 6.92 -4.13
CA VAL A 337 17.29 5.77 -4.18
C VAL A 337 17.57 4.74 -3.10
N MET A 338 18.84 4.57 -2.69
CA MET A 338 19.23 3.59 -1.67
C MET A 338 18.70 3.95 -0.28
N PHE A 339 18.31 5.20 0.00
CA PHE A 339 17.70 5.54 1.29
C PHE A 339 16.34 4.86 1.48
N GLN A 340 15.61 4.56 0.40
CA GLN A 340 14.35 3.82 0.51
C GLN A 340 14.53 2.37 0.96
N SER A 341 15.75 1.82 0.79
CA SER A 341 16.11 0.48 1.28
C SER A 341 16.09 0.37 2.80
N LEU A 342 16.26 1.50 3.51
CA LEU A 342 16.25 1.56 4.96
C LEU A 342 14.93 1.07 5.52
N ASN A 343 13.79 1.41 4.89
CA ASN A 343 12.50 0.93 5.36
C ASN A 343 12.43 -0.60 5.32
N ALA A 344 12.66 -1.21 4.16
CA ALA A 344 12.59 -2.67 4.02
C ALA A 344 13.62 -3.37 4.92
N GLY A 345 14.83 -2.83 5.04
CA GLY A 345 15.86 -3.34 5.94
C GLY A 345 15.44 -3.28 7.42
N PHE A 346 14.88 -2.15 7.85
CA PHE A 346 14.36 -1.99 9.21
C PHE A 346 13.14 -2.86 9.48
N ILE A 347 12.26 -3.11 8.50
CA ILE A 347 11.18 -4.08 8.66
C ILE A 347 11.76 -5.47 8.97
N ILE A 348 12.73 -5.93 8.18
CA ILE A 348 13.36 -7.25 8.36
C ILE A 348 14.03 -7.36 9.74
N ILE A 349 14.72 -6.31 10.19
CA ILE A 349 15.44 -6.29 11.47
C ILE A 349 14.46 -6.20 12.67
N PHE A 350 13.46 -5.31 12.60
CA PHE A 350 12.66 -4.92 13.76
C PHE A 350 11.27 -5.58 13.83
N ALA A 351 10.76 -6.22 12.78
CA ALA A 351 9.42 -6.81 12.78
C ALA A 351 9.20 -7.77 13.95
N ALA A 352 10.13 -8.70 14.17
CA ALA A 352 10.05 -9.67 15.28
C ALA A 352 10.12 -8.98 16.66
N ILE A 353 10.92 -7.91 16.77
CA ILE A 353 11.10 -7.15 18.02
C ILE A 353 9.81 -6.41 18.37
N VAL A 354 9.22 -5.69 17.41
CA VAL A 354 7.97 -4.94 17.60
C VAL A 354 6.79 -5.88 17.87
N ALA A 355 6.69 -6.99 17.12
CA ALA A 355 5.67 -8.01 17.37
C ALA A 355 5.80 -8.61 18.78
N SER A 356 7.02 -8.93 19.21
CA SER A 356 7.32 -9.45 20.55
C SER A 356 7.00 -8.42 21.65
N TYR A 357 7.26 -7.14 21.41
CA TYR A 357 6.90 -6.06 22.34
C TYR A 357 5.38 -6.04 22.58
N TRP A 358 4.58 -6.07 21.50
CA TRP A 358 3.13 -6.07 21.60
C TRP A 358 2.57 -7.35 22.24
N ALA A 359 3.14 -8.52 21.92
CA ALA A 359 2.77 -9.78 22.54
C ALA A 359 3.05 -9.78 24.05
N LYS A 360 4.25 -9.37 24.47
CA LYS A 360 4.63 -9.24 25.90
C LYS A 360 3.73 -8.24 26.63
N ARG A 361 3.33 -7.15 25.97
CA ARG A 361 2.42 -6.16 26.53
C ARG A 361 1.03 -6.76 26.79
N LYS A 362 0.48 -7.49 25.81
CA LYS A 362 -0.80 -8.22 25.94
C LYS A 362 -0.74 -9.25 27.07
N LEU A 363 0.32 -10.04 27.15
CA LEU A 363 0.51 -11.05 28.22
C LEU A 363 0.60 -10.44 29.62
N LYS A 364 1.07 -9.19 29.75
CA LYS A 364 1.10 -8.44 31.01
C LYS A 364 -0.24 -7.76 31.35
N GLY A 365 -1.31 -8.02 30.61
CA GLY A 365 -2.62 -7.39 30.79
C GLY A 365 -2.61 -5.87 30.54
N LYS A 366 -1.58 -5.36 29.84
CA LYS A 366 -1.50 -3.94 29.48
C LYS A 366 -2.26 -3.68 28.17
N GLU A 367 -2.75 -2.45 28.03
CA GLU A 367 -3.47 -2.01 26.83
C GLU A 367 -2.67 -2.30 25.55
N ALA A 368 -3.31 -3.01 24.61
CA ALA A 368 -2.75 -3.51 23.36
C ALA A 368 -3.83 -3.73 22.30
N SER A 369 -4.97 -3.04 22.39
CA SER A 369 -6.02 -3.05 21.36
C SER A 369 -5.49 -2.56 20.01
N SER A 370 -6.18 -2.91 18.93
CA SER A 370 -5.76 -2.48 17.60
C SER A 370 -5.69 -0.97 17.48
N ILE A 371 -6.74 -0.27 17.91
CA ILE A 371 -6.81 1.20 17.88
C ILE A 371 -5.64 1.84 18.64
N PHE A 372 -5.28 1.28 19.80
CA PHE A 372 -4.13 1.75 20.58
C PHE A 372 -2.83 1.62 19.77
N LYS A 373 -2.57 0.44 19.17
CA LYS A 373 -1.37 0.21 18.36
C LYS A 373 -1.31 1.11 17.14
N MET A 374 -2.44 1.30 16.46
CA MET A 374 -2.53 2.19 15.29
C MET A 374 -2.26 3.65 15.69
N ALA A 375 -2.83 4.13 16.79
CA ALA A 375 -2.60 5.50 17.29
C ALA A 375 -1.13 5.73 17.70
N ILE A 376 -0.53 4.76 18.40
CA ILE A 376 0.90 4.79 18.72
C ILE A 376 1.75 4.76 17.46
N GLY A 377 1.37 3.97 16.45
CA GLY A 377 2.04 3.93 15.16
C GLY A 377 2.08 5.28 14.45
N ILE A 378 0.94 6.00 14.44
CA ILE A 378 0.85 7.37 13.89
C ILE A 378 1.78 8.33 14.65
N VAL A 379 1.79 8.28 15.98
CA VAL A 379 2.67 9.15 16.79
C VAL A 379 4.15 8.85 16.54
N ILE A 380 4.55 7.57 16.53
CA ILE A 380 5.94 7.17 16.30
C ILE A 380 6.40 7.60 14.90
N MET A 381 5.57 7.37 13.87
CA MET A 381 5.87 7.83 12.53
C MET A 381 5.95 9.37 12.48
N GLY A 382 5.08 10.07 13.19
CA GLY A 382 5.15 11.53 13.36
C GLY A 382 6.50 12.01 13.88
N PHE A 383 7.04 11.34 14.91
CA PHE A 383 8.38 11.63 15.43
C PHE A 383 9.50 11.40 14.41
N GLY A 384 9.30 10.60 13.36
CA GLY A 384 10.25 10.52 12.25
C GLY A 384 10.45 11.86 11.54
N PHE A 385 9.37 12.66 11.42
CA PHE A 385 9.45 14.00 10.85
C PHE A 385 10.16 15.03 11.73
N LEU A 386 10.35 14.77 13.03
CA LEU A 386 11.22 15.61 13.87
C LEU A 386 12.66 15.59 13.34
N PHE A 387 13.15 14.44 12.89
CA PHE A 387 14.48 14.34 12.30
C PHE A 387 14.56 15.04 10.95
N MET A 388 13.46 15.05 10.17
CA MET A 388 13.39 15.84 8.94
C MET A 388 13.36 17.35 9.20
N VAL A 389 12.74 17.79 10.30
CA VAL A 389 12.81 19.19 10.77
C VAL A 389 14.25 19.54 11.17
N PHE A 390 14.96 18.65 11.87
CA PHE A 390 16.37 18.89 12.18
C PHE A 390 17.26 18.91 10.93
N ALA A 391 16.97 18.07 9.94
CA ALA A 391 17.66 18.09 8.65
C ALA A 391 17.47 19.44 7.96
N THR A 392 16.23 19.95 7.85
CA THR A 392 15.96 21.24 7.21
C THR A 392 16.63 22.40 7.95
N MET A 393 16.60 22.41 9.28
CA MET A 393 17.32 23.41 10.09
C MET A 393 18.84 23.35 9.91
N GLU A 394 19.42 22.17 9.72
CA GLU A 394 20.85 22.02 9.45
C GLU A 394 21.20 22.51 8.05
N PHE A 395 20.40 22.13 7.05
CA PHE A 395 20.54 22.60 5.67
C PHE A 395 20.48 24.14 5.59
N GLU A 396 19.52 24.78 6.27
CA GLU A 396 19.41 26.24 6.31
C GLU A 396 20.63 26.95 6.93
N LYS A 397 21.31 26.28 7.86
CA LYS A 397 22.49 26.84 8.54
C LYS A 397 23.80 26.61 7.80
N VAL A 398 23.96 25.43 7.19
CA VAL A 398 25.26 24.94 6.68
C VAL A 398 25.24 24.69 5.16
N GLY A 399 24.08 24.71 4.52
CA GLY A 399 23.90 24.44 3.09
C GLY A 399 23.81 22.95 2.73
N SER A 400 23.94 22.04 3.69
CA SER A 400 23.71 20.59 3.53
C SER A 400 23.30 19.98 4.87
N SER A 401 22.50 18.92 4.85
CA SER A 401 22.11 18.17 6.05
C SER A 401 22.78 16.80 6.11
N SER A 402 22.95 16.26 7.32
CA SER A 402 23.47 14.92 7.53
C SER A 402 22.48 13.84 7.08
N MET A 403 22.95 12.84 6.33
CA MET A 403 22.16 11.67 5.97
C MET A 403 21.65 10.87 7.20
N LEU A 404 22.26 11.03 8.38
CA LEU A 404 21.80 10.37 9.60
C LEU A 404 20.38 10.80 9.98
N TRP A 405 19.96 12.03 9.65
CA TRP A 405 18.59 12.46 9.90
C TRP A 405 17.58 11.67 9.09
N LEU A 406 17.87 11.39 7.81
CA LEU A 406 17.05 10.50 6.99
C LEU A 406 17.03 9.09 7.57
N VAL A 407 18.18 8.55 7.99
CA VAL A 407 18.24 7.21 8.60
C VAL A 407 17.34 7.11 9.83
N MET A 408 17.36 8.11 10.70
CA MET A 408 16.50 8.18 11.87
C MET A 408 15.02 8.37 11.51
N ALA A 409 14.71 9.20 10.52
CA ALA A 409 13.35 9.36 10.02
C ALA A 409 12.78 8.02 9.51
N TYR A 410 13.51 7.31 8.65
CA TYR A 410 13.13 6.00 8.15
C TYR A 410 12.97 4.95 9.26
N LEU A 411 13.82 4.98 10.29
CA LEU A 411 13.69 4.08 11.44
C LEU A 411 12.36 4.27 12.15
N PHE A 412 12.01 5.51 12.48
CA PHE A 412 10.76 5.83 13.17
C PHE A 412 9.53 5.57 12.30
N HIS A 413 9.57 5.93 11.02
CA HIS A 413 8.49 5.61 10.07
C HIS A 413 8.25 4.10 10.02
N THR A 414 9.31 3.31 9.99
CA THR A 414 9.23 1.85 9.96
C THR A 414 8.70 1.24 11.26
N ILE A 415 9.17 1.72 12.42
CA ILE A 415 8.62 1.26 13.72
C ILE A 415 7.13 1.61 13.81
N GLY A 416 6.75 2.81 13.36
CA GLY A 416 5.35 3.23 13.25
C GLY A 416 4.52 2.30 12.36
N GLU A 417 5.06 1.95 11.19
CA GLU A 417 4.45 1.02 10.24
C GLU A 417 4.24 -0.37 10.87
N LEU A 418 5.26 -0.90 11.54
CA LEU A 418 5.18 -2.19 12.24
C LEU A 418 4.15 -2.21 13.39
N CYS A 419 3.74 -1.04 13.90
CA CYS A 419 2.65 -0.93 14.87
C CYS A 419 1.26 -0.90 14.22
N ILE A 420 1.13 -0.32 13.02
CA ILE A 420 -0.16 -0.11 12.36
C ILE A 420 -0.50 -1.16 11.30
N SER A 421 0.43 -1.51 10.41
CA SER A 421 0.13 -2.27 9.18
C SER A 421 -0.41 -3.68 9.44
N PRO A 422 0.22 -4.53 10.26
CA PRO A 422 -0.32 -5.87 10.54
C PRO A 422 -1.67 -5.82 11.27
N VAL A 423 -1.83 -4.80 12.09
CA VAL A 423 -2.98 -4.61 12.96
C VAL A 423 -4.18 -4.11 12.17
N ALA A 424 -4.01 -3.13 11.29
CA ALA A 424 -5.07 -2.58 10.46
C ALA A 424 -5.72 -3.68 9.61
N LEU A 425 -4.90 -4.51 8.96
CA LEU A 425 -5.37 -5.64 8.15
C LEU A 425 -6.24 -6.60 8.97
N SER A 426 -5.74 -7.05 10.13
CA SER A 426 -6.49 -7.94 11.02
C SER A 426 -7.76 -7.27 11.57
N PHE A 427 -7.69 -5.98 11.88
CA PHE A 427 -8.80 -5.23 12.50
C PHE A 427 -9.96 -5.10 11.52
N ILE A 428 -9.67 -4.80 10.26
CA ILE A 428 -10.65 -4.66 9.20
C ILE A 428 -11.40 -5.97 9.00
N THR A 429 -10.69 -7.10 8.90
CA THR A 429 -11.34 -8.40 8.75
C THR A 429 -12.22 -8.79 9.94
N LYS A 430 -11.87 -8.35 11.16
CA LYS A 430 -12.61 -8.69 12.39
C LYS A 430 -13.87 -7.87 12.59
N LEU A 431 -13.86 -6.60 12.17
CA LEU A 431 -15.01 -5.70 12.35
C LEU A 431 -15.92 -5.65 11.12
N SER A 432 -15.45 -6.14 9.97
CA SER A 432 -16.26 -6.20 8.75
C SER A 432 -17.45 -7.14 8.92
N PRO A 433 -18.66 -6.72 8.50
CA PRO A 433 -19.78 -7.64 8.36
C PRO A 433 -19.38 -8.76 7.40
N VAL A 434 -19.69 -10.02 7.75
CA VAL A 434 -19.29 -11.21 6.97
C VAL A 434 -19.71 -11.09 5.50
N LYS A 435 -20.92 -10.57 5.26
CA LYS A 435 -21.49 -10.30 3.94
C LYS A 435 -20.67 -9.31 3.08
N TYR A 436 -19.94 -8.40 3.71
CA TYR A 436 -19.23 -7.30 3.04
C TYR A 436 -17.70 -7.35 3.21
N ALA A 437 -17.15 -8.45 3.74
CA ALA A 437 -15.72 -8.57 4.07
C ALA A 437 -14.80 -8.27 2.87
N SER A 438 -15.10 -8.82 1.69
CA SER A 438 -14.30 -8.57 0.47
C SER A 438 -14.36 -7.11 0.01
N LEU A 439 -15.52 -6.46 0.12
CA LEU A 439 -15.66 -5.03 -0.18
C LEU A 439 -14.85 -4.19 0.80
N MET A 440 -14.91 -4.49 2.10
CA MET A 440 -14.14 -3.75 3.11
C MET A 440 -12.64 -3.88 2.90
N MET A 441 -12.16 -5.03 2.43
CA MET A 441 -10.77 -5.19 1.99
C MET A 441 -10.43 -4.33 0.76
N GLY A 442 -11.36 -4.20 -0.19
CA GLY A 442 -11.22 -3.24 -1.30
C GLY A 442 -11.13 -1.79 -0.81
N VAL A 443 -12.02 -1.41 0.12
CA VAL A 443 -12.04 -0.06 0.73
C VAL A 443 -10.77 0.20 1.53
N TYR A 444 -10.20 -0.80 2.21
CA TYR A 444 -8.90 -0.68 2.87
C TYR A 444 -7.79 -0.30 1.89
N PHE A 445 -7.66 -1.01 0.77
CA PHE A 445 -6.66 -0.67 -0.23
C PHE A 445 -6.92 0.71 -0.83
N ALA A 446 -8.18 1.07 -1.09
CA ALA A 446 -8.51 2.44 -1.50
C ALA A 446 -8.11 3.48 -0.45
N ALA A 447 -8.32 3.21 0.85
CA ALA A 447 -7.91 4.10 1.94
C ALA A 447 -6.38 4.27 1.98
N THR A 448 -5.61 3.20 1.79
CA THR A 448 -4.15 3.32 1.61
C THR A 448 -3.81 4.20 0.40
N GLY A 449 -4.40 3.93 -0.77
CA GLY A 449 -4.18 4.75 -1.97
C GLY A 449 -4.53 6.22 -1.79
N LEU A 450 -5.65 6.52 -1.11
CA LEU A 450 -6.06 7.88 -0.76
C LEU A 450 -5.04 8.54 0.16
N GLY A 451 -4.49 7.80 1.13
CA GLY A 451 -3.35 8.24 1.92
C GLY A 451 -2.18 8.65 1.02
N ASN A 452 -1.81 7.83 0.02
CA ASN A 452 -0.75 8.19 -0.92
C ASN A 452 -1.07 9.44 -1.76
N LYS A 453 -2.34 9.67 -2.14
CA LYS A 453 -2.73 10.93 -2.80
C LYS A 453 -2.60 12.12 -1.85
N VAL A 454 -3.00 11.97 -0.59
CA VAL A 454 -2.80 12.99 0.46
C VAL A 454 -1.31 13.28 0.62
N ALA A 455 -0.44 12.26 0.56
CA ALA A 455 1.00 12.46 0.61
C ALA A 455 1.49 13.31 -0.58
N GLY A 456 0.99 13.05 -1.79
CA GLY A 456 1.25 13.91 -2.96
C GLY A 456 0.88 15.36 -2.69
N ILE A 457 -0.36 15.62 -2.25
CA ILE A 457 -0.86 16.98 -1.98
C ILE A 457 -0.03 17.69 -0.89
N ILE A 458 0.31 17.00 0.19
CA ILE A 458 1.15 17.55 1.24
C ILE A 458 2.56 17.87 0.70
N GLY A 459 3.11 16.97 -0.12
CA GLY A 459 4.41 17.18 -0.77
C GLY A 459 4.41 18.37 -1.73
N GLU A 460 3.38 18.49 -2.56
CA GLU A 460 3.18 19.61 -3.50
C GLU A 460 3.27 20.96 -2.75
N SER A 461 2.64 21.05 -1.57
CA SER A 461 2.63 22.28 -0.75
C SER A 461 4.02 22.75 -0.30
N ALA A 462 5.04 21.89 -0.32
CA ALA A 462 6.41 22.27 0.04
C ALA A 462 7.05 23.24 -0.97
N SER A 463 6.52 23.30 -2.20
CA SER A 463 6.99 24.25 -3.23
C SER A 463 6.65 25.70 -2.86
N GLU A 464 5.57 25.91 -2.11
CA GLU A 464 5.13 27.23 -1.65
C GLU A 464 5.54 27.51 -0.20
N LEU A 465 5.40 26.51 0.69
CA LEU A 465 5.60 26.66 2.14
C LEU A 465 7.04 26.36 2.60
N GLY A 466 7.83 25.67 1.78
CA GLY A 466 9.14 25.11 2.15
C GLY A 466 9.05 23.80 2.93
N GLU A 467 10.10 22.97 2.86
CA GLU A 467 10.05 21.64 3.49
C GLU A 467 10.03 21.70 5.02
N TYR A 468 10.64 22.72 5.64
CA TYR A 468 10.60 22.91 7.10
C TYR A 468 9.15 22.99 7.60
N ALA A 469 8.34 23.85 6.98
CA ALA A 469 6.95 24.05 7.37
C ALA A 469 6.11 22.78 7.16
N VAL A 470 6.33 22.08 6.04
CA VAL A 470 5.62 20.84 5.73
C VAL A 470 5.99 19.72 6.70
N PHE A 471 7.28 19.46 6.94
CA PHE A 471 7.71 18.43 7.88
C PHE A 471 7.28 18.73 9.32
N LEU A 472 7.37 19.99 9.76
CA LEU A 472 6.87 20.41 11.07
C LEU A 472 5.34 20.26 11.16
N GLY A 473 4.62 20.62 10.10
CA GLY A 473 3.16 20.46 10.01
C GLY A 473 2.74 18.99 10.16
N ILE A 474 3.43 18.07 9.47
CA ILE A 474 3.18 16.64 9.59
C ILE A 474 3.47 16.15 11.02
N LEU A 475 4.61 16.53 11.60
CA LEU A 475 4.97 16.17 12.98
C LEU A 475 3.89 16.60 13.97
N VAL A 476 3.48 17.88 13.93
CA VAL A 476 2.48 18.42 14.85
C VAL A 476 1.13 17.75 14.64
N PHE A 477 0.68 17.63 13.39
CA PHE A 477 -0.60 17.01 13.07
C PHE A 477 -0.69 15.57 13.57
N THR A 478 0.34 14.76 13.30
CA THR A 478 0.37 13.33 13.66
C THR A 478 0.44 13.10 15.17
N ILE A 479 1.18 13.95 15.91
CA ILE A 479 1.19 13.91 17.39
C ILE A 479 -0.19 14.29 17.94
N VAL A 480 -0.78 15.39 17.46
CA VAL A 480 -2.09 15.88 17.94
C VAL A 480 -3.19 14.86 17.66
N ILE A 481 -3.27 14.35 16.44
CA ILE A 481 -4.32 13.39 16.06
C ILE A 481 -4.12 12.03 16.72
N GLY A 482 -2.87 11.58 16.88
CA GLY A 482 -2.54 10.37 17.63
C GLY A 482 -2.93 10.49 19.10
N ALA A 483 -2.64 11.63 19.74
CA ALA A 483 -3.08 11.92 21.11
C ALA A 483 -4.61 11.95 21.21
N LEU A 484 -5.32 12.51 20.23
CA LEU A 484 -6.78 12.49 20.18
C LEU A 484 -7.34 11.06 20.15
N PHE A 485 -6.80 10.18 19.31
CA PHE A 485 -7.21 8.77 19.29
C PHE A 485 -6.93 8.06 20.62
N LEU A 486 -5.80 8.36 21.27
CA LEU A 486 -5.48 7.82 22.58
C LEU A 486 -6.42 8.31 23.68
N MET A 487 -6.86 9.58 23.63
CA MET A 487 -7.87 10.10 24.56
C MET A 487 -9.24 9.45 24.33
N LEU A 488 -9.59 9.19 23.07
CA LEU A 488 -10.84 8.53 22.68
C LEU A 488 -10.75 6.99 22.75
N LEU A 489 -9.65 6.41 23.24
CA LEU A 489 -9.43 4.98 23.18
C LEU A 489 -10.50 4.16 23.91
N LYS A 490 -10.89 4.58 25.12
CA LYS A 490 -11.91 3.88 25.93
C LYS A 490 -13.26 3.77 25.21
N PRO A 491 -13.88 4.88 24.74
CA PRO A 491 -15.14 4.78 24.01
C PRO A 491 -15.00 4.00 22.71
N LEU A 492 -13.89 4.17 21.96
CA LEU A 492 -13.67 3.43 20.72
C LEU A 492 -13.53 1.92 20.95
N ASN A 493 -12.76 1.50 21.95
CA ASN A 493 -12.62 0.08 22.31
C ASN A 493 -13.97 -0.51 22.75
N ARG A 494 -14.83 0.25 23.45
CA ARG A 494 -16.18 -0.20 23.83
C ARG A 494 -17.04 -0.54 22.61
N LEU A 495 -16.98 0.29 21.57
CA LEU A 495 -17.74 0.10 20.31
C LEU A 495 -17.28 -1.12 19.50
N THR A 496 -16.10 -1.70 19.79
CA THR A 496 -15.68 -2.96 19.16
C THR A 496 -16.46 -4.18 19.68
N HIS A 497 -17.15 -4.05 20.82
CA HIS A 497 -17.89 -5.14 21.47
C HIS A 497 -17.06 -6.41 21.63
N GLY A 498 -15.81 -6.25 22.09
CA GLY A 498 -14.91 -7.35 22.39
C GLY A 498 -14.47 -8.20 21.18
N ALA A 499 -14.70 -7.74 19.95
CA ALA A 499 -14.36 -8.47 18.72
C ALA A 499 -12.88 -8.91 18.67
N GLU A 500 -12.00 -8.18 19.34
CA GLU A 500 -10.57 -8.47 19.38
C GLU A 500 -10.15 -9.47 20.46
N TYR A 501 -11.00 -9.72 21.47
CA TYR A 501 -10.66 -10.49 22.67
C TYR A 501 -11.35 -11.85 22.76
N ASN A 502 -12.41 -12.07 21.97
CA ASN A 502 -13.25 -13.26 22.02
C ASN A 502 -12.76 -14.43 21.12
N GLU A 503 -11.47 -14.46 20.76
CA GLU A 503 -10.86 -15.62 20.10
C GLU A 503 -10.79 -16.78 21.12
N LYS A 504 -11.72 -17.73 21.00
CA LYS A 504 -11.60 -19.08 21.58
C LYS A 504 -10.99 -20.03 20.57
#